data_AF-A0A9P6MJE2-F1
#
_entry.id   AF-A0A9P6MJE2-F1
#
_cell.length_a   1.000
_cell.length_b   1.000
_cell.length_c   1.000
_cell.angle_alpha   90.00
_cell.angle_beta   90.00
_cell.angle_gamma   90.00
#
_symmetry.space_group_name_H-M   'P 1'
#
loop_
_entity.id
_entity.type
_entity.pdbx_description
1 polymer ?
#
loop_
_entity_poly.entity_id
_entity_poly.type
_entity_poly.pdbx_seq_one_letter_code
_entity_poly.pdbx_strand_id
1 'polypeptide(L)'
;MKVQAAGMLNILGAGDKTYAACELAYTIPGATTHLYGKKECKAGRKMGHITVVGDSMQEVHERLLPMVKVMDPKDESPFNLDPLVSIVMGSDSDLKVMEAAAQILTKLSVPFELSLVSAHRTPERMYHYGRMAHKRGIKVIIAGAGGAAHLPGMRGVPVATVAINNSTNAALLAVRMLGSFIPSYLDKMSKYQDSMEKEVLGKIDTLDRVGWEKYEYIKH
;
A
#
# COMPACT_ATOMS: atom_id res chain seq x y z
N MET A 1 -16.85 21.17 -12.90
CA MET A 1 -15.69 21.13 -12.00
C MET A 1 -14.99 19.80 -12.20
N LYS A 2 -13.74 19.76 -12.69
CA LYS A 2 -12.96 18.51 -12.74
C LYS A 2 -12.45 18.26 -11.33
N VAL A 3 -12.96 17.22 -10.67
CA VAL A 3 -12.41 16.74 -9.39
C VAL A 3 -11.35 15.69 -9.70
N GLN A 4 -10.22 15.73 -8.99
CA GLN A 4 -9.09 14.85 -9.27
C GLN A 4 -9.26 13.46 -8.66
N ALA A 5 -10.08 13.35 -7.60
CA ALA A 5 -10.38 12.11 -6.91
C ALA A 5 -11.83 12.05 -6.41
N ALA A 6 -12.39 10.85 -6.34
CA ALA A 6 -13.73 10.60 -5.79
C ALA A 6 -13.82 9.22 -5.14
N GLY A 7 -14.63 9.12 -4.09
CA GLY A 7 -14.96 7.88 -3.37
C GLY A 7 -16.46 7.77 -3.14
N MET A 8 -16.96 6.54 -3.03
CA MET A 8 -18.37 6.26 -2.78
C MET A 8 -18.53 5.31 -1.59
N LEU A 9 -19.33 5.70 -0.61
CA LEU A 9 -19.71 4.88 0.54
C LEU A 9 -21.17 4.43 0.38
N ASN A 10 -21.41 3.12 0.40
CA ASN A 10 -22.76 2.58 0.31
C ASN A 10 -23.45 2.63 1.67
N ILE A 11 -24.67 3.18 1.71
CA ILE A 11 -25.49 3.16 2.92
C ILE A 11 -26.31 1.87 2.90
N LEU A 12 -26.04 0.96 3.84
CA LEU A 12 -26.77 -0.29 4.00
C LEU A 12 -27.72 -0.19 5.20
N GLY A 13 -28.89 -0.81 5.08
CA GLY A 13 -29.86 -0.87 6.17
C GLY A 13 -29.29 -1.61 7.38
N ALA A 14 -29.33 -0.96 8.53
CA ALA A 14 -28.82 -1.46 9.82
C ALA A 14 -29.68 -0.98 11.00
N GLY A 15 -30.99 -0.80 10.79
CA GLY A 15 -31.91 -0.26 11.80
C GLY A 15 -31.58 1.21 12.14
N ASP A 16 -31.49 1.54 13.42
CA ASP A 16 -31.29 2.93 13.89
C ASP A 16 -29.96 3.55 13.45
N LYS A 17 -28.95 2.73 13.16
CA LYS A 17 -27.62 3.20 12.72
C LYS A 17 -27.52 3.46 11.22
N THR A 18 -28.57 3.19 10.45
CA THR A 18 -28.55 3.25 8.97
C THR A 18 -28.07 4.61 8.44
N TYR A 19 -28.46 5.70 9.09
CA TYR A 19 -28.21 7.05 8.58
C TYR A 19 -27.12 7.81 9.35
N ALA A 20 -26.44 7.16 10.30
CA ALA A 20 -25.43 7.82 11.13
C ALA A 20 -24.25 8.37 10.30
N ALA A 21 -23.86 7.70 9.23
CA ALA A 21 -22.87 8.23 8.27
C ALA A 21 -23.39 9.44 7.48
N CYS A 22 -24.70 9.56 7.25
CA CYS A 22 -25.29 10.68 6.53
C CYS A 22 -25.20 11.98 7.34
N GLU A 23 -25.36 11.89 8.66
CA GLU A 23 -25.24 13.03 9.57
C GLU A 23 -23.81 13.60 9.54
N LEU A 24 -22.81 12.72 9.58
CA LEU A 24 -21.41 13.11 9.44
C LEU A 24 -21.09 13.72 8.07
N ALA A 25 -21.68 13.19 6.99
CA ALA A 25 -21.45 13.67 5.64
C ALA A 25 -21.73 15.18 5.48
N TYR A 26 -22.71 15.74 6.21
CA TYR A 26 -23.01 17.19 6.16
C TYR A 26 -21.86 18.07 6.66
N THR A 27 -20.99 17.52 7.52
CA THR A 27 -19.85 18.25 8.09
C THR A 27 -18.57 18.11 7.26
N ILE A 28 -18.57 17.25 6.24
CA ILE A 28 -17.38 16.85 5.50
C ILE A 28 -17.35 17.56 4.14
N PRO A 29 -16.35 18.41 3.87
CA PRO A 29 -16.24 19.10 2.58
C PRO A 29 -16.19 18.12 1.41
N GLY A 30 -16.96 18.41 0.35
CA GLY A 30 -17.01 17.56 -0.85
C GLY A 30 -17.80 16.27 -0.68
N ALA A 31 -18.45 16.03 0.47
CA ALA A 31 -19.38 14.92 0.63
C ALA A 31 -20.79 15.29 0.12
N THR A 32 -21.48 14.35 -0.52
CA THR A 32 -22.85 14.50 -1.01
C THR A 32 -23.62 13.21 -0.79
N THR A 33 -24.76 13.31 -0.10
CA THR A 33 -25.60 12.16 0.24
C THR A 33 -26.71 11.98 -0.81
N HIS A 34 -26.89 10.75 -1.29
CA HIS A 34 -27.92 10.36 -2.25
C HIS A 34 -28.75 9.20 -1.69
N LEU A 35 -29.97 9.52 -1.26
CA LEU A 35 -30.92 8.54 -0.70
C LEU A 35 -31.88 8.02 -1.77
N TYR A 36 -32.26 6.74 -1.68
CA TYR A 36 -33.13 6.08 -2.67
C TYR A 36 -34.62 6.04 -2.28
N GLY A 37 -35.04 6.73 -1.22
CA GLY A 37 -36.45 6.87 -0.85
C GLY A 37 -37.18 5.54 -0.54
N LYS A 38 -36.47 4.49 -0.11
CA LYS A 38 -37.05 3.17 0.15
C LYS A 38 -37.81 3.17 1.48
N LYS A 39 -39.09 2.76 1.46
CA LYS A 39 -39.98 2.74 2.63
C LYS A 39 -39.57 1.75 3.73
N GLU A 40 -38.87 0.68 3.39
CA GLU A 40 -38.47 -0.37 4.34
C GLU A 40 -36.94 -0.48 4.45
N CYS A 41 -36.41 -0.22 5.64
CA CYS A 41 -35.00 -0.43 6.00
C CYS A 41 -34.78 -1.87 6.46
N LYS A 42 -34.37 -2.75 5.52
CA LYS A 42 -34.01 -4.14 5.80
C LYS A 42 -32.49 -4.26 5.96
N ALA A 43 -32.05 -5.15 6.85
CA ALA A 43 -30.63 -5.43 7.06
C ALA A 43 -29.92 -5.74 5.72
N GLY A 44 -28.81 -5.06 5.44
CA GLY A 44 -28.03 -5.25 4.22
C GLY A 44 -28.64 -4.66 2.93
N ARG A 45 -29.85 -4.08 2.98
CA ARG A 45 -30.46 -3.43 1.82
C ARG A 45 -29.78 -2.09 1.56
N LYS A 46 -29.32 -1.84 0.33
CA LYS A 46 -28.77 -0.53 -0.05
C LYS A 46 -29.85 0.56 0.01
N MET A 47 -29.72 1.48 0.96
CA MET A 47 -30.65 2.59 1.23
C MET A 47 -30.25 3.88 0.52
N GLY A 48 -28.99 3.99 0.12
CA GLY A 48 -28.43 5.13 -0.59
C GLY A 48 -26.93 4.99 -0.77
N HIS A 49 -26.27 6.09 -1.08
CA HIS A 49 -24.82 6.21 -1.07
C HIS A 49 -24.38 7.64 -0.74
N ILE A 50 -23.15 7.79 -0.30
CA ILE A 50 -22.48 9.07 -0.07
C ILE A 50 -21.31 9.14 -1.06
N THR A 51 -21.23 10.22 -1.82
CA THR A 51 -20.11 10.50 -2.72
C THR A 51 -19.21 11.51 -2.04
N VAL A 52 -17.90 11.29 -2.01
CA VAL A 52 -16.91 12.25 -1.48
C VAL A 52 -15.93 12.58 -2.58
N VAL A 53 -15.69 13.86 -2.82
CA VAL A 53 -14.71 14.36 -3.80
C VAL A 53 -13.57 15.11 -3.12
N GLY A 54 -12.43 15.18 -3.79
CA GLY A 54 -11.25 15.91 -3.32
C GLY A 54 -10.21 16.10 -4.42
N ASP A 55 -9.12 16.77 -4.07
CA ASP A 55 -7.98 17.02 -4.93
C ASP A 55 -7.01 15.83 -4.95
N SER A 56 -7.12 14.90 -4.00
CA SER A 56 -6.36 13.64 -4.00
C SER A 56 -7.12 12.47 -3.36
N MET A 57 -6.71 11.24 -3.66
CA MET A 57 -7.29 10.04 -3.03
C MET A 57 -7.02 9.97 -1.52
N GLN A 58 -5.90 10.55 -1.04
CA GLN A 58 -5.61 10.63 0.39
C GLN A 58 -6.61 11.53 1.12
N GLU A 59 -6.89 12.71 0.55
CA GLU A 59 -7.87 13.65 1.09
C GLU A 59 -9.28 13.04 1.09
N VAL A 60 -9.67 12.36 0.01
CA VAL A 60 -10.94 11.62 -0.09
C VAL A 60 -11.01 10.52 0.99
N HIS A 61 -9.90 9.81 1.23
CA HIS A 61 -9.82 8.78 2.25
C HIS A 61 -9.97 9.34 3.68
N GLU A 62 -9.22 10.39 4.02
CA GLU A 62 -9.30 11.07 5.32
C GLU A 62 -10.71 11.58 5.61
N ARG A 63 -11.40 12.09 4.57
CA ARG A 63 -12.80 12.50 4.64
C ARG A 63 -13.77 11.35 4.84
N LEU A 64 -13.51 10.16 4.29
CA LEU A 64 -14.42 9.03 4.41
C LEU A 64 -14.25 8.27 5.73
N LEU A 65 -13.07 8.32 6.34
CA LEU A 65 -12.71 7.52 7.52
C LEU A 65 -13.68 7.70 8.71
N PRO A 66 -14.13 8.91 9.09
CA PRO A 66 -15.08 9.08 10.19
C PRO A 66 -16.42 8.38 9.92
N MET A 67 -16.89 8.40 8.66
CA MET A 67 -18.15 7.78 8.27
C MET A 67 -18.08 6.26 8.30
N VAL A 68 -16.96 5.68 7.83
CA VAL A 68 -16.72 4.23 7.90
C VAL A 68 -16.73 3.74 9.35
N LYS A 69 -16.01 4.44 10.24
CA LYS A 69 -15.93 4.08 11.67
C LYS A 69 -17.27 4.10 12.41
N VAL A 70 -18.19 4.97 12.00
CA VAL A 70 -19.54 5.01 12.58
C VAL A 70 -20.41 3.86 12.06
N MET A 71 -20.25 3.47 10.80
CA MET A 71 -21.02 2.37 10.20
C MET A 71 -20.59 1.01 10.73
N ASP A 72 -19.29 0.81 10.83
CA ASP A 72 -18.70 -0.38 11.43
C ASP A 72 -17.41 0.00 12.19
N PRO A 73 -17.46 0.05 13.54
CA PRO A 73 -16.30 0.39 14.35
C PRO A 73 -15.11 -0.57 14.18
N LYS A 74 -15.38 -1.82 13.79
CA LYS A 74 -14.35 -2.84 13.51
C LYS A 74 -13.84 -2.75 12.08
N ASP A 75 -14.50 -1.96 11.24
CA ASP A 75 -14.04 -1.68 9.90
C ASP A 75 -12.84 -0.73 9.98
N GLU A 76 -11.67 -1.35 9.94
CA GLU A 76 -10.39 -0.67 9.75
C GLU A 76 -10.13 -0.37 8.28
N SER A 77 -11.06 -0.65 7.36
CA SER A 77 -10.80 -0.45 5.94
C SER A 77 -10.54 1.03 5.64
N PRO A 78 -9.32 1.40 5.23
CA PRO A 78 -9.26 2.42 4.22
C PRO A 78 -9.93 1.82 2.99
N PHE A 79 -10.57 2.62 2.14
CA PHE A 79 -10.85 2.20 0.75
C PHE A 79 -9.68 1.35 0.30
N ASN A 80 -9.91 0.06 0.02
CA ASN A 80 -8.86 -0.91 -0.23
C ASN A 80 -7.82 -0.21 -1.12
N LEU A 81 -6.70 0.19 -0.52
CA LEU A 81 -5.76 1.08 -1.18
C LEU A 81 -5.21 0.23 -2.29
N ASP A 82 -5.74 0.43 -3.49
CA ASP A 82 -5.25 -0.19 -4.71
C ASP A 82 -3.73 -0.23 -4.59
N PRO A 83 -3.12 -1.43 -4.59
CA PRO A 83 -1.77 -1.61 -4.11
C PRO A 83 -0.86 -0.65 -4.86
N LEU A 84 -0.23 0.28 -4.15
CA LEU A 84 0.65 1.27 -4.77
C LEU A 84 1.92 0.60 -5.28
N VAL A 85 2.34 -0.44 -4.56
CA VAL A 85 3.47 -1.30 -4.93
C VAL A 85 2.95 -2.71 -5.18
N SER A 86 3.42 -3.36 -6.24
CA SER A 86 3.25 -4.79 -6.40
C SER A 86 4.57 -5.51 -6.31
N ILE A 87 4.63 -6.54 -5.49
CA ILE A 87 5.73 -7.49 -5.43
C ILE A 87 5.35 -8.70 -6.27
N VAL A 88 6.06 -8.91 -7.38
CA VAL A 88 5.88 -10.09 -8.23
C VAL A 88 7.10 -10.99 -8.20
N MET A 89 6.86 -12.30 -8.22
CA MET A 89 7.94 -13.29 -8.26
C MET A 89 7.62 -14.46 -9.19
N GLY A 90 8.66 -15.06 -9.77
CA GLY A 90 8.53 -16.13 -10.74
C GLY A 90 8.20 -17.50 -10.14
N SER A 91 8.60 -17.73 -8.89
CA SER A 91 8.48 -19.00 -8.17
C SER A 91 8.30 -18.80 -6.66
N ASP A 92 7.74 -19.80 -5.97
CA ASP A 92 7.61 -19.77 -4.50
C ASP A 92 8.98 -19.78 -3.79
N SER A 93 10.01 -20.36 -4.42
CA SER A 93 11.37 -20.31 -3.89
C SER A 93 11.94 -18.90 -3.77
N ASP A 94 11.45 -17.95 -4.58
CA ASP A 94 11.87 -16.54 -4.52
C ASP A 94 11.26 -15.81 -3.31
N LEU A 95 10.20 -16.37 -2.68
CA LEU A 95 9.46 -15.74 -1.59
C LEU A 95 10.37 -15.39 -0.41
N LYS A 96 11.31 -16.27 -0.05
CA LYS A 96 12.26 -16.04 1.06
C LYS A 96 13.07 -14.76 0.88
N VAL A 97 13.42 -14.43 -0.37
CA VAL A 97 14.14 -13.20 -0.69
C VAL A 97 13.16 -12.03 -0.72
N MET A 98 12.01 -12.20 -1.37
CA MET A 98 11.05 -11.11 -1.60
C MET A 98 10.26 -10.68 -0.35
N GLU A 99 10.18 -11.53 0.67
CA GLU A 99 9.51 -11.22 1.93
C GLU A 99 10.13 -10.00 2.64
N ALA A 100 11.45 -9.81 2.53
CA ALA A 100 12.11 -8.65 3.11
C ALA A 100 11.63 -7.32 2.49
N ALA A 101 11.28 -7.29 1.20
CA ALA A 101 10.61 -6.13 0.59
C ALA A 101 9.23 -5.89 1.20
N ALA A 102 8.42 -6.94 1.37
CA ALA A 102 7.10 -6.85 1.97
C ALA A 102 7.18 -6.31 3.41
N GLN A 103 8.14 -6.77 4.21
CA GLN A 103 8.37 -6.30 5.58
C GLN A 103 8.69 -4.80 5.63
N ILE A 104 9.53 -4.30 4.72
CA ILE A 104 9.84 -2.85 4.63
C ILE A 104 8.60 -2.04 4.24
N LEU A 105 7.84 -2.49 3.24
CA LEU A 105 6.62 -1.79 2.82
C LEU A 105 5.59 -1.75 3.95
N THR A 106 5.42 -2.84 4.70
CA THR A 106 4.59 -2.88 5.91
C THR A 106 5.10 -1.89 6.97
N LYS A 107 6.40 -1.91 7.28
CA LYS A 107 7.01 -1.01 8.28
C LYS A 107 6.80 0.47 7.93
N LEU A 108 6.82 0.81 6.64
CA LEU A 108 6.60 2.17 6.15
C LEU A 108 5.13 2.46 5.81
N SER A 109 4.22 1.54 6.12
CA SER A 109 2.79 1.62 5.84
C SER A 109 2.51 2.04 4.39
N VAL A 110 3.17 1.35 3.45
CA VAL A 110 2.94 1.47 2.00
C VAL A 110 2.03 0.31 1.60
N PRO A 111 0.84 0.56 1.03
CA PRO A 111 -0.05 -0.51 0.59
C PRO A 111 0.57 -1.27 -0.58
N PHE A 112 0.61 -2.60 -0.48
CA PHE A 112 1.19 -3.46 -1.51
C PHE A 112 0.43 -4.76 -1.69
N GLU A 113 0.64 -5.40 -2.84
CA GLU A 113 0.25 -6.79 -3.06
C GLU A 113 1.47 -7.67 -3.31
N LEU A 114 1.32 -8.96 -3.10
CA LEU A 114 2.32 -9.98 -3.40
C LEU A 114 1.68 -11.03 -4.31
N SER A 115 2.29 -11.31 -5.47
CA SER A 115 1.72 -12.21 -6.47
C SER A 115 2.77 -13.07 -7.17
N LEU A 116 2.39 -14.29 -7.53
CA LEU A 116 3.22 -15.18 -8.34
C LEU A 116 2.89 -14.98 -9.82
N VAL A 117 3.88 -14.50 -10.59
CA VAL A 117 3.78 -14.22 -12.02
C VAL A 117 5.03 -14.77 -12.71
N SER A 118 4.86 -15.76 -13.59
CA SER A 118 5.98 -16.43 -14.24
C SER A 118 6.08 -16.06 -15.72
N ALA A 119 7.21 -15.45 -16.09
CA ALA A 119 7.53 -15.11 -17.48
C ALA A 119 7.65 -16.32 -18.40
N HIS A 120 8.10 -17.47 -17.86
CA HIS A 120 8.37 -18.69 -18.64
C HIS A 120 7.15 -19.61 -18.73
N ARG A 121 6.40 -19.74 -17.64
CA ARG A 121 5.25 -20.67 -17.57
C ARG A 121 3.95 -20.03 -18.02
N THR A 122 3.80 -18.73 -17.82
CA THR A 122 2.54 -17.99 -18.02
C THR A 122 2.78 -16.60 -18.65
N PRO A 123 3.38 -16.53 -19.85
CA PRO A 123 3.78 -15.26 -20.49
C PRO A 123 2.60 -14.33 -20.78
N GLU A 124 1.47 -14.87 -21.25
CA GLU A 124 0.20 -14.15 -21.47
C GLU A 124 -0.28 -13.43 -20.20
N ARG A 125 -0.30 -14.15 -19.07
CA ARG A 125 -0.69 -13.59 -17.76
C ARG A 125 0.26 -12.49 -17.33
N MET A 126 1.57 -12.67 -17.50
CA MET A 126 2.57 -11.65 -17.19
C MET A 126 2.37 -10.37 -18.02
N TYR A 127 2.16 -10.53 -19.33
CA TYR A 127 1.90 -9.41 -20.23
C TYR A 127 0.63 -8.65 -19.82
N HIS A 128 -0.46 -9.39 -19.60
CA HIS A 128 -1.72 -8.80 -19.14
C HIS A 128 -1.57 -8.09 -17.79
N TYR A 129 -0.82 -8.70 -16.86
CA TYR A 129 -0.53 -8.14 -15.55
C TYR A 129 0.18 -6.78 -15.67
N GLY A 130 1.29 -6.70 -16.42
CA GLY A 130 2.02 -5.44 -16.64
C GLY A 130 1.17 -4.38 -17.33
N ARG A 131 0.36 -4.78 -18.33
CA ARG A 131 -0.56 -3.88 -19.05
C ARG A 131 -1.64 -3.29 -18.15
N MET A 132 -2.19 -4.07 -17.22
CA MET A 132 -3.28 -3.65 -16.34
C MET A 132 -2.80 -2.99 -15.05
N ALA A 133 -1.53 -3.13 -14.67
CA ALA A 133 -0.99 -2.64 -13.40
C ALA A 133 -1.35 -1.17 -13.10
N HIS A 134 -1.12 -0.26 -14.07
CA HIS A 134 -1.43 1.16 -13.90
C HIS A 134 -2.94 1.44 -13.74
N LYS A 135 -3.82 0.63 -14.34
CA LYS A 135 -5.28 0.76 -14.21
C LYS A 135 -5.76 0.34 -12.82
N ARG A 136 -5.01 -0.54 -12.15
CA ARG A 136 -5.24 -0.97 -10.77
C ARG A 136 -4.53 -0.10 -9.73
N GLY A 137 -4.13 1.12 -10.10
CA GLY A 137 -3.47 2.06 -9.19
C GLY A 137 -2.00 1.79 -8.88
N ILE A 138 -1.41 0.69 -9.34
CA ILE A 138 0.02 0.38 -9.08
C ILE A 138 0.91 1.46 -9.67
N LYS A 139 1.82 1.97 -8.84
CA LYS A 139 2.84 2.96 -9.20
C LYS A 139 4.21 2.33 -9.37
N VAL A 140 4.52 1.27 -8.61
CA VAL A 140 5.81 0.57 -8.68
C VAL A 140 5.60 -0.94 -8.69
N ILE A 141 6.32 -1.65 -9.57
CA ILE A 141 6.39 -3.12 -9.55
C ILE A 141 7.81 -3.51 -9.13
N ILE A 142 7.91 -4.32 -8.09
CA ILE A 142 9.14 -4.96 -7.63
C ILE A 142 9.10 -6.41 -8.14
N ALA A 143 9.94 -6.74 -9.11
CA ALA A 143 9.97 -8.06 -9.74
C ALA A 143 11.21 -8.85 -9.31
N GLY A 144 10.99 -10.01 -8.68
CA GLY A 144 12.02 -10.98 -8.32
C GLY A 144 12.07 -12.16 -9.30
N ALA A 145 13.24 -12.47 -9.85
CA ALA A 145 13.43 -13.66 -10.66
C ALA A 145 14.87 -14.20 -10.55
N GLY A 146 14.99 -15.52 -10.39
CA GLY A 146 16.26 -16.24 -10.49
C GLY A 146 16.59 -16.72 -11.91
N GLY A 147 17.88 -17.01 -12.17
CA GLY A 147 18.36 -17.61 -13.43
C GLY A 147 18.26 -16.65 -14.62
N ALA A 148 17.64 -17.10 -15.72
CA ALA A 148 17.30 -16.24 -16.85
C ALA A 148 16.14 -15.29 -16.47
N ALA A 149 16.49 -14.19 -15.81
CA ALA A 149 15.58 -13.25 -15.17
C ALA A 149 14.82 -12.38 -16.18
N HIS A 150 13.84 -12.97 -16.87
CA HIS A 150 13.01 -12.28 -17.86
C HIS A 150 11.78 -11.59 -17.27
N LEU A 151 11.44 -11.84 -15.99
CA LEU A 151 10.27 -11.23 -15.35
C LEU A 151 10.39 -9.70 -15.22
N PRO A 152 11.54 -9.13 -14.79
CA PRO A 152 11.66 -7.69 -14.63
C PRO A 152 11.74 -6.92 -15.96
N GLY A 153 12.14 -7.59 -17.05
CA GLY A 153 12.40 -6.92 -18.34
C GLY A 153 12.11 -7.79 -19.55
N MET A 154 11.07 -7.43 -20.31
CA MET A 154 11.01 -7.74 -21.74
C MET A 154 11.92 -6.75 -22.50
N ARG A 155 12.55 -7.22 -23.59
CA ARG A 155 13.53 -6.43 -24.38
C ARG A 155 13.03 -5.01 -24.69
N GLY A 156 13.85 -4.00 -24.38
CA GLY A 156 13.59 -2.60 -24.73
C GLY A 156 12.92 -1.73 -23.65
N VAL A 157 12.63 -2.27 -22.46
CA VAL A 157 12.06 -1.51 -21.33
C VAL A 157 13.12 -1.32 -20.24
N PRO A 158 13.34 -0.10 -19.73
CA PRO A 158 14.32 0.14 -18.67
C PRO A 158 13.89 -0.53 -17.35
N VAL A 159 14.86 -1.14 -16.67
CA VAL A 159 14.67 -1.81 -15.37
C VAL A 159 15.66 -1.22 -14.37
N ALA A 160 15.16 -0.78 -13.22
CA ALA A 160 16.00 -0.35 -12.12
C ALA A 160 16.45 -1.58 -11.31
N THR A 161 17.68 -2.04 -11.57
CA THR A 161 18.25 -3.22 -10.90
C THR A 161 18.87 -2.85 -9.56
N VAL A 162 18.56 -3.61 -8.51
CA VAL A 162 19.21 -3.51 -7.19
C VAL A 162 20.17 -4.67 -6.96
N ALA A 163 20.90 -4.66 -5.84
CA ALA A 163 21.84 -5.73 -5.49
C ALA A 163 21.16 -7.12 -5.44
N ILE A 164 21.93 -8.16 -5.77
CA ILE A 164 21.47 -9.56 -5.75
C ILE A 164 20.94 -9.92 -4.37
N ASN A 165 19.78 -10.59 -4.33
CA ASN A 165 19.07 -10.99 -3.11
C ASN A 165 18.72 -9.83 -2.14
N ASN A 166 18.69 -8.58 -2.62
CA ASN A 166 18.42 -7.41 -1.78
C ASN A 166 17.06 -6.78 -2.11
N SER A 167 15.99 -7.50 -1.79
CA SER A 167 14.61 -7.02 -1.99
C SER A 167 14.27 -5.84 -1.05
N THR A 168 14.93 -5.75 0.12
CA THR A 168 14.89 -4.60 1.02
C THR A 168 15.21 -3.30 0.28
N ASN A 169 16.30 -3.27 -0.48
CA ASN A 169 16.67 -2.08 -1.27
C ASN A 169 15.68 -1.81 -2.41
N ALA A 170 15.06 -2.84 -2.99
CA ALA A 170 14.00 -2.63 -3.97
C ALA A 170 12.79 -1.93 -3.35
N ALA A 171 12.38 -2.32 -2.13
CA ALA A 171 11.32 -1.65 -1.40
C ALA A 171 11.68 -0.20 -1.04
N LEU A 172 12.89 0.06 -0.51
CA LEU A 172 13.33 1.42 -0.20
C LEU A 172 13.42 2.30 -1.44
N LEU A 173 13.85 1.76 -2.59
CA LEU A 173 13.83 2.47 -3.86
C LEU A 173 12.39 2.78 -4.30
N ALA A 174 11.46 1.84 -4.17
CA ALA A 174 10.04 2.06 -4.44
C ALA A 174 9.47 3.18 -3.56
N VAL A 175 9.79 3.20 -2.27
CA VAL A 175 9.35 4.29 -1.37
C VAL A 175 9.93 5.63 -1.78
N ARG A 176 11.20 5.69 -2.19
CA ARG A 176 11.81 6.93 -2.72
C ARG A 176 11.12 7.42 -3.99
N MET A 177 10.77 6.51 -4.91
CA MET A 177 9.99 6.83 -6.11
C MET A 177 8.58 7.35 -5.77
N LEU A 178 7.91 6.75 -4.78
CA LEU A 178 6.62 7.25 -4.31
C LEU A 178 6.77 8.63 -3.64
N GLY A 179 7.85 8.81 -2.87
CA GLY A 179 8.17 10.04 -2.16
C GLY A 179 8.38 11.27 -3.06
N SER A 180 8.76 11.08 -4.33
CA SER A 180 8.86 12.21 -5.27
C SER A 180 7.51 12.82 -5.67
N PHE A 181 6.41 12.08 -5.47
CA PHE A 181 5.06 12.54 -5.78
C PHE A 181 4.15 12.64 -4.54
N ILE A 182 4.48 11.90 -3.48
CA ILE A 182 3.68 11.80 -2.26
C ILE A 182 4.59 12.15 -1.06
N PRO A 183 4.57 13.42 -0.59
CA PRO A 183 5.49 13.91 0.43
C PRO A 183 5.50 13.11 1.75
N SER A 184 4.38 12.47 2.12
CA SER A 184 4.31 11.66 3.34
C SER A 184 5.26 10.45 3.32
N TYR A 185 5.57 9.89 2.14
CA TYR A 185 6.56 8.81 2.01
C TYR A 185 8.00 9.31 2.08
N LEU A 186 8.25 10.58 1.73
CA LEU A 186 9.55 11.21 1.93
C LEU A 186 9.88 11.33 3.44
N ASP A 187 8.91 11.81 4.22
CA ASP A 187 9.05 11.91 5.69
C ASP A 187 9.26 10.54 6.34
N LYS A 188 8.47 9.53 5.93
CA LYS A 188 8.67 8.13 6.38
C LYS A 188 10.06 7.61 6.03
N MET A 189 10.56 7.91 4.84
CA MET A 189 11.91 7.52 4.42
C MET A 189 12.99 8.21 5.26
N SER A 190 12.83 9.51 5.53
CA SER A 190 13.75 10.27 6.40
C SER A 190 13.81 9.66 7.80
N LYS A 191 12.64 9.45 8.42
CA LYS A 191 12.54 8.81 9.75
C LYS A 191 13.17 7.42 9.78
N TYR A 192 13.01 6.66 8.69
CA TYR A 192 13.65 5.35 8.57
C TYR A 192 15.18 5.47 8.52
N GLN A 193 15.73 6.43 7.77
CA GLN A 193 17.17 6.70 7.73
C GLN A 193 17.71 7.11 9.09
N ASP A 194 17.03 8.01 9.80
CA ASP A 194 17.39 8.42 11.16
C ASP A 194 17.36 7.23 12.13
N SER A 195 16.39 6.31 11.97
CA SER A 195 16.31 5.12 12.81
C SER A 195 17.48 4.16 12.56
N MET A 196 17.92 4.00 11.31
CA MET A 196 19.09 3.18 10.97
C MET A 196 20.38 3.80 11.51
N GLU A 197 20.54 5.11 11.42
CA GLU A 197 21.70 5.82 11.98
C GLU A 197 21.78 5.59 13.50
N LYS A 198 20.66 5.75 14.21
CA LYS A 198 20.58 5.46 15.66
C LYS A 198 20.92 4.01 15.98
N GLU A 199 20.46 3.05 15.18
CA GLU A 199 20.79 1.63 15.37
C GLU A 199 22.30 1.37 15.21
N VAL A 200 22.93 1.98 14.21
CA VAL A 200 24.38 1.85 13.97
C VAL A 200 25.16 2.49 15.12
N LEU A 201 24.81 3.70 15.55
CA LEU A 201 25.46 4.36 16.67
C LEU A 201 25.33 3.55 17.97
N GLY A 202 24.16 2.94 18.22
CA GLY A 202 23.98 2.05 19.37
C GLY A 202 24.84 0.78 19.31
N LYS A 203 25.06 0.24 18.11
CA LYS A 203 25.99 -0.90 17.91
C LYS A 203 27.44 -0.50 18.18
N ILE A 204 27.85 0.70 17.78
CA ILE A 204 29.19 1.26 18.03
C ILE A 204 29.38 1.45 19.54
N ASP A 205 28.45 2.09 20.25
CA ASP A 205 28.53 2.27 21.71
C ASP A 205 28.63 0.92 22.45
N THR A 206 27.85 -0.07 22.00
CA THR A 206 27.94 -1.43 22.55
C THR A 206 29.32 -2.04 22.32
N LEU A 207 29.86 -1.91 21.11
CA LEU A 207 31.17 -2.42 20.73
C LEU A 207 32.29 -1.76 21.54
N ASP A 208 32.25 -0.45 21.73
CA ASP A 208 33.22 0.32 22.52
C ASP A 208 33.18 -0.11 24.00
N ARG A 209 32.00 -0.41 24.54
CA ARG A 209 31.84 -0.84 25.93
C ARG A 209 32.31 -2.27 26.20
N VAL A 210 32.00 -3.21 25.31
CA VAL A 210 32.28 -4.65 25.55
C VAL A 210 33.60 -5.12 24.93
N GLY A 211 34.17 -4.33 24.02
CA GLY A 211 35.31 -4.71 23.20
C GLY A 211 34.93 -5.69 22.08
N TRP A 212 35.68 -5.69 20.99
CA TRP A 212 35.38 -6.51 19.81
C TRP A 212 35.34 -8.02 20.11
N GLU A 213 36.21 -8.50 21.02
CA GLU A 213 36.31 -9.91 21.41
C GLU A 213 35.02 -10.45 22.03
N LYS A 214 34.30 -9.65 22.83
CA LYS A 214 33.04 -10.08 23.47
C LYS A 214 31.82 -9.79 22.61
N TYR A 215 31.94 -8.88 21.65
CA TYR A 215 30.83 -8.50 20.77
C TYR A 215 30.43 -9.61 19.79
N GLU A 216 31.37 -10.43 19.31
CA GLU A 216 31.07 -11.58 18.46
C GLU A 216 30.19 -12.64 19.16
N TYR A 217 30.42 -12.89 20.45
CA TYR A 217 29.68 -13.90 21.22
C TYR A 217 28.23 -13.51 21.53
N ILE A 218 27.87 -12.23 21.44
CA ILE A 218 26.51 -11.74 21.74
C ILE A 218 25.58 -11.84 20.53
N LYS A 219 26.12 -12.04 19.32
CA LYS A 219 25.35 -12.04 18.06
C LYS A 219 24.76 -13.39 17.66
N HIS A 220 24.98 -14.44 18.44
CA HIS A 220 24.43 -15.80 18.23
C HIS A 220 23.38 -16.14 19.29
#